data_AF-A0A2Z2KSB4-F1
#
_entry.id   AF-A0A2Z2KSB4-F1
#
_cell.length_a   1.000
_cell.length_b   1.000
_cell.length_c   1.000
_cell.angle_alpha   90.00
_cell.angle_beta   90.00
_cell.angle_gamma   90.00
#
_symmetry.space_group_name_H-M   'P 1'
#
loop_
_entity.id
_entity.type
_entity.pdbx_description
1 polymer ?
#
loop_
_entity_poly.entity_id
_entity_poly.type
_entity_poly.pdbx_seq_one_letter_code
_entity_poly.pdbx_strand_id
1 'polypeptide(L)'
;MLNIDNNYSTLSLYKKHIVLSFIMVRDRKKYFPCKVNFYAPSSAKLSALMNEYSSLFSLVSLSHLLYIGKEIYKVEISTIFKQKYIQS
;
A
#
# COMPACT_ATOMS: atom_id res chain seq x y z
N MET A 1 -1.47 -0.83 -25.57
CA MET A 1 -0.87 -0.06 -24.46
C MET A 1 -2.01 0.29 -23.52
N LEU A 2 -2.11 -0.37 -22.36
CA LEU A 2 -3.20 -0.12 -21.40
C LEU A 2 -3.01 1.29 -20.86
N ASN A 3 -3.99 2.16 -21.11
CA ASN A 3 -3.99 3.52 -20.59
C ASN A 3 -4.16 3.42 -19.06
N ILE A 4 -3.11 3.76 -18.32
CA ILE A 4 -3.02 3.55 -16.86
C ILE A 4 -3.93 4.54 -16.09
N ASP A 5 -4.49 5.54 -16.78
CA ASP A 5 -5.16 6.71 -16.20
C ASP A 5 -6.51 6.47 -15.51
N ASN A 6 -7.10 5.27 -15.61
CA ASN A 6 -8.39 4.96 -14.94
C ASN A 6 -8.25 3.99 -13.75
N ASN A 7 -7.03 3.72 -13.29
CA ASN A 7 -6.81 2.84 -12.14
C ASN A 7 -6.96 3.65 -10.84
N TYR A 8 -8.06 3.43 -10.13
CA TYR A 8 -8.24 4.00 -8.79
C TYR A 8 -7.53 3.10 -7.78
N SER A 9 -6.60 3.67 -7.02
CA SER A 9 -5.92 2.97 -5.93
C SER A 9 -6.06 3.75 -4.64
N THR A 10 -6.40 3.05 -3.57
CA THR A 10 -6.57 3.60 -2.23
C THR A 10 -5.77 2.77 -1.26
N LEU A 11 -5.11 3.42 -0.32
CA LEU A 11 -4.44 2.76 0.77
C LEU A 11 -5.17 3.10 2.07
N SER A 12 -5.45 2.07 2.88
CA SER A 12 -6.30 2.18 4.07
C SER A 12 -5.75 1.34 5.22
N LEU A 13 -6.13 1.67 6.44
CA LEU A 13 -5.80 0.90 7.65
C LEU A 13 -7.03 0.09 8.10
N TYR A 14 -6.85 -1.21 8.30
CA TYR A 14 -7.90 -2.11 8.80
C TYR A 14 -7.34 -3.05 9.87
N LYS A 15 -7.88 -2.98 11.10
CA LYS A 15 -7.44 -3.83 12.23
C LYS A 15 -5.91 -3.86 12.43
N LYS A 16 -5.23 -2.71 12.31
CA LYS A 16 -3.76 -2.54 12.34
C LYS A 16 -3.00 -3.13 11.13
N HIS A 17 -3.70 -3.50 10.06
CA HIS A 17 -3.10 -3.92 8.80
C HIS A 17 -3.22 -2.83 7.76
N ILE A 18 -2.20 -2.73 6.89
CA ILE A 18 -2.20 -1.78 5.79
C ILE A 18 -2.75 -2.49 4.55
N VAL A 19 -3.86 -1.97 4.03
CA VAL A 19 -4.61 -2.57 2.93
C VAL A 19 -4.52 -1.64 1.73
N LEU A 20 -3.88 -2.12 0.66
CA LEU A 20 -3.90 -1.49 -0.64
C LEU A 20 -5.03 -2.11 -1.48
N SER A 21 -6.03 -1.31 -1.79
CA SER A 21 -7.10 -1.68 -2.72
C SER A 21 -6.89 -0.91 -4.01
N PHE A 22 -6.93 -1.58 -5.16
CA PHE A 22 -6.94 -0.88 -6.43
C PHE A 22 -7.87 -1.55 -7.43
N ILE A 23 -8.52 -0.74 -8.24
CA ILE A 23 -9.47 -1.18 -9.25
C ILE A 23 -8.79 -1.04 -10.60
N MET A 24 -8.56 -2.18 -11.26
CA MET A 24 -8.07 -2.17 -12.64
C MET A 24 -9.24 -2.13 -13.61
N VAL A 25 -9.18 -1.19 -14.55
CA VAL A 25 -10.14 -1.11 -15.66
C VAL A 25 -9.48 -1.75 -16.88
N ARG A 26 -9.80 -3.02 -17.14
CA ARG A 26 -9.20 -3.77 -18.26
C ARG A 26 -9.88 -3.47 -19.60
N ASP A 27 -11.16 -3.11 -19.53
CA ASP A 27 -12.01 -2.68 -20.64
C ASP A 27 -12.94 -1.59 -20.13
N ARG A 28 -13.36 -0.65 -20.99
CA ARG A 28 -14.17 0.57 -20.65
C ARG A 28 -15.44 0.32 -19.79
N LYS A 29 -15.79 -0.93 -19.47
CA LYS A 29 -16.92 -1.35 -18.63
C LYS A 29 -16.62 -2.47 -17.62
N LYS A 30 -15.44 -3.11 -17.65
CA LYS A 30 -15.09 -4.24 -16.75
C LYS A 30 -14.06 -3.80 -15.71
N TYR A 31 -14.55 -3.62 -14.49
CA TYR A 31 -13.75 -3.35 -13.30
C TYR A 31 -13.36 -4.66 -12.63
N PHE A 32 -12.06 -4.85 -12.41
CA PHE A 32 -11.55 -5.94 -11.59
C PHE A 32 -11.00 -5.34 -10.30
N PRO A 33 -11.72 -5.46 -9.17
CA PRO A 33 -11.17 -5.05 -7.88
C PRO A 33 -10.03 -6.02 -7.53
N CYS A 34 -8.83 -5.48 -7.39
CA CYS A 34 -7.68 -6.19 -6.86
C CYS A 34 -7.38 -5.66 -5.46
N LYS A 35 -7.18 -6.57 -4.52
CA LYS A 35 -6.86 -6.21 -3.13
C LYS A 35 -5.53 -6.87 -2.76
N VAL A 36 -4.57 -6.05 -2.37
CA VAL A 36 -3.27 -6.48 -1.88
C VAL A 36 -3.16 -6.05 -0.43
N ASN A 37 -2.99 -7.04 0.46
CA ASN A 37 -2.85 -6.79 1.89
C ASN A 37 -1.37 -6.79 2.25
N PHE A 38 -0.90 -5.70 2.84
CA PHE A 38 0.43 -5.61 3.43
C PHE A 38 0.31 -5.77 4.94
N TYR A 39 0.94 -6.82 5.47
CA TYR A 39 0.87 -7.15 6.88
C TYR A 39 2.02 -6.49 7.62
N ALA A 40 1.68 -5.59 8.55
CA ALA A 40 2.62 -4.97 9.47
C ALA A 40 2.06 -5.02 10.92
N PRO A 41 1.99 -6.21 11.56
CA PRO A 41 1.38 -6.38 12.87
C PRO A 41 2.06 -5.59 14.00
N SER A 42 3.34 -5.23 13.88
CA SER A 42 4.14 -4.75 15.01
C SER A 42 4.37 -3.25 15.11
N SER A 43 3.94 -2.43 14.14
CA SER A 43 4.33 -1.02 14.13
C SER A 43 3.15 -0.07 14.34
N ALA A 44 2.79 0.14 15.62
CA ALA A 44 1.91 1.23 16.02
C ALA A 44 2.39 2.59 15.49
N LYS A 45 3.72 2.76 15.33
CA LYS A 45 4.34 3.94 14.74
C LYS A 45 4.05 4.07 13.24
N LEU A 46 4.16 2.98 12.46
CA LEU A 46 3.76 2.95 11.05
C LEU A 46 2.28 3.22 10.91
N SER A 47 1.44 2.61 11.74
CA SER A 47 0.00 2.88 11.71
C SER A 47 -0.31 4.35 12.00
N ALA A 48 0.41 4.99 12.94
CA ALA A 48 0.25 6.41 13.25
C ALA A 48 0.69 7.31 12.09
N LEU A 49 1.89 7.05 11.53
CA LEU A 49 2.41 7.74 10.33
C LEU A 49 1.43 7.63 9.16
N MET A 50 0.94 6.42 8.86
CA MET A 50 0.04 6.22 7.73
C MET A 50 -1.32 6.89 7.93
N ASN A 51 -1.81 6.99 9.17
CA ASN A 51 -3.00 7.78 9.47
C ASN A 51 -2.76 9.28 9.29
N GLU A 52 -1.61 9.78 9.72
CA GLU A 52 -1.22 11.20 9.58
C GLU A 52 -1.15 11.63 8.10
N TYR A 53 -0.61 10.78 7.23
CA TYR A 53 -0.45 11.06 5.80
C TYR A 53 -1.54 10.43 4.91
N SER A 54 -2.67 10.00 5.51
CA SER A 54 -3.72 9.25 4.82
C SER A 54 -4.31 9.97 3.60
N SER A 55 -4.46 11.29 3.67
CA SER A 55 -4.97 12.13 2.57
C SER A 55 -4.02 12.16 1.38
N LEU A 56 -2.71 12.12 1.60
CA LEU A 56 -1.70 12.14 0.53
C LEU A 56 -1.75 10.87 -0.31
N PHE A 57 -2.07 9.71 0.29
CA PHE A 57 -2.12 8.45 -0.46
C PHE A 57 -3.21 8.39 -1.53
N SER A 58 -4.24 9.23 -1.43
CA SER A 58 -5.28 9.36 -2.46
C SER A 58 -4.78 10.06 -3.74
N LEU A 59 -3.65 10.77 -3.65
CA LEU A 59 -3.04 11.55 -4.74
C LEU A 59 -1.85 10.84 -5.39
N VAL A 60 -1.51 9.64 -4.91
CA VAL A 60 -0.29 8.93 -5.26
C VAL A 60 -0.60 7.82 -6.28
N SER A 61 0.24 7.68 -7.30
CA SER A 61 0.05 6.65 -8.33
C SER A 61 0.22 5.24 -7.77
N LEU A 62 -0.40 4.24 -8.40
CA LEU A 62 -0.33 2.83 -7.98
C LEU A 62 1.11 2.34 -7.78
N SER A 63 2.03 2.70 -8.66
CA SER A 63 3.44 2.29 -8.56
C SER A 63 4.10 2.76 -7.26
N HIS A 64 3.80 3.99 -6.84
CA HIS A 64 4.31 4.53 -5.58
C HIS A 64 3.65 3.85 -4.37
N LEU A 65 2.35 3.57 -4.43
CA LEU A 65 1.67 2.82 -3.35
C LEU A 65 2.24 1.40 -3.21
N LEU A 66 2.57 0.74 -4.32
CA LEU A 66 3.24 -0.56 -4.32
C LEU A 66 4.66 -0.48 -3.74
N TYR A 67 5.42 0.58 -4.07
CA TYR A 67 6.72 0.83 -3.46
C TYR A 67 6.61 1.02 -1.94
N ILE A 68 5.71 1.88 -1.49
CA ILE A 68 5.45 2.11 -0.06
C ILE A 68 5.07 0.81 0.64
N GLY A 69 4.13 0.04 0.08
CA GLY A 69 3.74 -1.27 0.63
C GLY A 69 4.90 -2.25 0.75
N LYS A 70 5.79 -2.30 -0.26
CA LYS A 70 7.01 -3.12 -0.24
C LYS A 70 7.97 -2.68 0.87
N GLU A 71 8.22 -1.38 1.03
CA GLU A 71 9.12 -0.87 2.07
C GLU A 71 8.57 -1.12 3.47
N ILE A 72 7.25 -0.95 3.67
CA ILE A 72 6.56 -1.31 4.92
C ILE A 72 6.77 -2.79 5.24
N TYR A 73 6.57 -3.67 4.26
CA TYR A 73 6.76 -5.10 4.44
C TYR A 73 8.21 -5.45 4.81
N LYS A 74 9.19 -4.82 4.16
CA LYS A 74 10.62 -5.00 4.52
C LYS A 74 10.89 -4.56 5.95
N VAL A 75 10.37 -3.41 6.39
CA VAL A 75 10.54 -2.91 7.77
C VAL A 75 9.97 -3.90 8.78
N GLU A 76 8.79 -4.46 8.51
CA GLU A 76 8.17 -5.47 9.37
C GLU A 76 9.06 -6.72 9.48
N ILE A 77 9.52 -7.24 8.33
CA ILE A 77 10.42 -8.39 8.28
C ILE A 77 11.71 -8.10 9.06
N SER A 78 12.34 -6.94 8.86
CA SER A 78 13.52 -6.52 9.61
C SER A 78 13.26 -6.50 11.12
N THR A 79 12.07 -6.07 11.56
CA THR A 79 11.68 -6.04 12.97
C THR A 79 11.55 -7.46 13.54
N ILE A 80 10.87 -8.38 12.82
CA ILE A 80 10.69 -9.79 13.21
C ILE A 80 12.06 -10.47 13.37
N PHE A 81 12.98 -10.26 12.42
CA PHE A 81 14.31 -10.87 12.45
C PHE A 81 15.34 -10.09 13.27
N LYS A 82 14.95 -8.99 13.93
CA LYS A 82 15.86 -8.08 14.66
C LYS A 82 17.06 -7.59 13.82
N GLN A 83 16.82 -7.39 12.53
CA GLN A 83 17.79 -6.88 11.57
C GLN A 83 17.63 -5.38 11.38
N LYS A 84 18.70 -4.68 11.01
CA LYS A 84 18.63 -3.28 10.61
C LYS A 84 17.94 -3.19 9.24
N TYR A 85 16.87 -2.41 9.16
CA TYR A 85 16.25 -2.07 7.88
C TYR A 85 17.20 -1.19 7.05
N ILE A 86 17.37 -1.52 5.77
CA ILE A 86 18.09 -0.73 4.79
C ILE A 86 17.13 -0.45 3.63
N GLN A 87 16.85 0.83 3.39
CA GLN A 87 16.05 1.26 2.26
C GLN A 87 16.86 1.12 0.97
N SER A 88 16.21 0.63 -0.10
CA SER A 88 16.79 0.52 -1.43
C SER A 88 15.85 1.01 -2.53
#